data_AF-A0A2H2ZG88-F1
#
_entry.id   AF-A0A2H2ZG88-F1
#
_cell.length_a   1.000
_cell.length_b   1.000
_cell.length_c   1.000
_cell.angle_alpha   90.00
_cell.angle_beta   90.00
_cell.angle_gamma   90.00
#
_symmetry.space_group_name_H-M   'P 1'
#
loop_
_entity.id
_entity.type
_entity.pdbx_description
1 polymer ?
#
loop_
_entity_poly.entity_id
_entity_poly.type
_entity_poly.pdbx_seq_one_letter_code
_entity_poly.pdbx_strand_id
1 'polypeptide(L)'
;MDSEGDHAEQAPRRTAQVDNAIRAIQEKKPLPEIDFTIHMMEDGNQVSTLERVCKDVQAPAMFKPTDEQFFEDDKKEKPDINFLKQHFYREGRLTEEQALWIIKKGTELLRAEPNLLEMDAPITVCGDVHGQYYDLMKLFEVGGDPAETRYLFLGDYVDRGYFSIECVLYLWSLKIHYPKTLWLLRGNHECRHLTDYFTFKLECKHKYSEAVYEACMESFCCLPLAAVMNKQFLCIHGGLSPELHTLDDLRSIDRFREPPTQGLMCDILWADPLEDFGQEKSSDFFLHNHVRGCSYFFSYHAACAFLEKNNLLSVIRAHEAQDAGYRMYRKTRTTGFPSVMTIFSAPNYLDVYNNKAAVLKYENNVMNIRQFNCTPHPYWLPNFMDVFTWSLPFVGEKITDMLIAILSTCSEEELKEETPSSQSPGPSSPSTAGALEDPNSIEFKRRAIKNKILAIGRMSRVFQVLREESERVTELKTVSGGRLPAGTLMLGAEGIKNAISSFEDARKVDLQNEHLPPTHEEVVKHQEEERAIALQKAAEEADNDKKLHQLSRRLST
;
A
#
# COMPACT_ATOMS: atom_id res chain seq x y z
N MET A 1 56.08 32.23 -29.67
CA MET A 1 55.19 33.40 -29.52
C MET A 1 53.87 32.87 -28.99
N ASP A 2 53.54 33.36 -27.81
CA ASP A 2 52.24 33.37 -27.11
C ASP A 2 51.58 32.05 -26.69
N SER A 3 51.69 31.77 -25.38
CA SER A 3 50.54 31.54 -24.49
C SER A 3 50.98 31.63 -23.02
N GLU A 4 51.52 32.79 -22.62
CA GLU A 4 51.38 33.25 -21.24
C GLU A 4 49.95 33.79 -21.11
N GLY A 5 49.06 33.02 -20.47
CA GLY A 5 47.68 33.45 -20.31
C GLY A 5 46.82 32.38 -19.67
N ASP A 6 47.01 32.15 -18.36
CA ASP A 6 45.93 31.67 -17.47
C ASP A 6 46.32 31.68 -15.97
N HIS A 7 47.60 31.89 -15.62
CA HIS A 7 48.01 31.98 -14.21
C HIS A 7 47.70 33.33 -13.52
N ALA A 8 47.29 34.36 -14.26
CA ALA A 8 47.10 35.71 -13.72
C ALA A 8 45.70 35.96 -13.11
N GLU A 9 44.67 35.16 -13.43
CA GLU A 9 43.32 35.36 -12.89
C GLU A 9 43.06 34.69 -11.52
N GLN A 10 43.92 33.77 -11.09
CA GLN A 10 43.73 33.05 -9.81
C GLN A 10 44.32 33.78 -8.59
N ALA A 11 45.37 34.58 -8.77
CA ALA A 11 46.04 35.29 -7.68
C ALA A 11 45.17 36.39 -7.00
N PRO A 12 44.45 37.28 -7.73
CA PRO A 12 43.65 38.32 -7.09
C PRO A 12 42.39 37.79 -6.39
N ARG A 13 41.86 36.63 -6.82
CA ARG A 13 40.75 35.94 -6.14
C ARG A 13 41.15 35.35 -4.78
N ARG A 14 42.39 34.85 -4.65
CA ARG A 14 42.94 34.30 -3.40
C ARG A 14 43.11 35.38 -2.32
N THR A 15 43.63 36.55 -2.68
CA THR A 15 43.80 37.68 -1.73
C THR A 15 42.46 38.18 -1.22
N ALA A 16 41.45 38.30 -2.10
CA ALA A 16 40.10 38.70 -1.71
C ALA A 16 39.39 37.68 -0.80
N GLN A 17 39.64 36.38 -0.97
CA GLN A 17 39.09 35.34 -0.10
C GLN A 17 39.71 35.37 1.30
N VAL A 18 41.04 35.53 1.39
CA VAL A 18 41.76 35.63 2.65
C VAL A 18 41.37 36.92 3.41
N ASP A 19 41.28 38.06 2.71
CA ASP A 19 40.83 39.31 3.33
C ASP A 19 39.36 39.24 3.77
N ASN A 20 38.49 38.57 3.01
CA ASN A 20 37.10 38.33 3.43
C ASN A 20 37.03 37.40 4.66
N ALA A 21 37.87 36.38 4.73
CA ALA A 21 37.94 35.48 5.89
C ALA A 21 38.48 36.20 7.13
N ILE A 22 39.54 36.99 7.00
CA ILE A 22 40.09 37.84 8.07
C ILE A 22 39.06 38.86 8.54
N ARG A 23 38.34 39.51 7.63
CA ARG A 23 37.24 40.42 7.97
C ARG A 23 36.11 39.70 8.70
N ALA A 24 35.74 38.49 8.29
CA ALA A 24 34.72 37.69 8.96
C ALA A 24 35.15 37.19 10.37
N ILE A 25 36.45 36.99 10.59
CA ILE A 25 37.03 36.64 11.89
C ILE A 25 37.09 37.87 12.82
N GLN A 26 37.44 39.04 12.29
CA GLN A 26 37.52 40.30 13.05
C GLN A 26 36.13 40.89 13.34
N GLU A 27 35.21 40.80 12.38
CA GLU A 27 33.80 41.18 12.51
C GLU A 27 32.94 39.92 12.78
N LYS A 28 33.29 39.17 13.82
CA LYS A 28 32.58 37.94 14.19
C LYS A 28 31.15 38.31 14.58
N LYS A 29 30.20 38.15 13.65
CA LYS A 29 28.78 38.35 13.94
C LYS A 29 28.43 37.43 15.11
N PRO A 30 27.67 37.93 16.12
CA PRO A 30 27.20 37.08 17.20
C PRO A 30 26.46 35.90 16.58
N LEU A 31 26.72 34.70 17.11
CA LEU A 31 25.98 33.51 16.69
C LEU A 31 24.48 33.79 16.91
N PRO A 32 23.62 33.51 15.92
CA PRO A 32 22.19 33.64 16.13
C PRO A 32 21.79 32.76 17.31
N GLU A 33 21.10 33.34 18.28
CA GLU A 33 20.49 32.59 19.37
C GLU A 33 19.22 31.93 18.80
N ILE A 34 19.34 30.64 18.47
CA ILE A 34 18.25 29.86 17.89
C ILE A 34 17.48 29.21 19.03
N ASP A 35 16.23 29.61 19.21
CA ASP A 35 15.30 28.90 20.09
C ASP A 35 14.75 27.66 19.37
N PHE A 36 15.31 26.49 19.67
CA PHE A 36 14.87 25.22 19.09
C PHE A 36 13.48 24.77 19.55
N THR A 37 12.87 25.46 20.52
CA THR A 37 11.49 25.19 20.94
C THR A 37 10.46 25.83 20.00
N ILE A 38 10.90 26.70 19.08
CA ILE A 38 10.07 27.41 18.12
C ILE A 38 10.57 27.12 16.70
N HIS A 39 9.66 26.68 15.84
CA HIS A 39 9.91 26.52 14.41
C HIS A 39 9.09 27.55 13.62
N MET A 40 9.74 28.24 12.68
CA MET A 40 9.08 29.15 11.74
C MET A 40 8.74 28.37 10.48
N MET A 41 7.43 28.24 10.21
CA MET A 41 6.91 27.60 9.01
C MET A 41 7.16 28.47 7.75
N GLU A 42 7.00 27.87 6.58
CA GLU A 42 7.19 28.53 5.29
C GLU A 42 6.20 29.70 5.05
N ASP A 43 5.03 29.64 5.66
CA ASP A 43 4.01 30.70 5.63
C ASP A 43 4.30 31.86 6.61
N GLY A 44 5.40 31.77 7.37
CA GLY A 44 5.83 32.75 8.37
C GLY A 44 5.22 32.54 9.77
N ASN A 45 4.35 31.55 9.97
CA ASN A 45 3.79 31.25 11.28
C ASN A 45 4.81 30.55 12.20
N GLN A 46 4.74 30.86 13.50
CA GLN A 46 5.58 30.20 14.51
C GLN A 46 4.81 29.10 15.21
N VAL A 47 5.42 27.92 15.33
CA VAL A 47 4.86 26.77 16.04
C VAL A 47 5.82 26.25 17.09
N SER A 48 5.29 25.69 18.17
CA SER A 48 6.11 24.99 19.16
C SER A 48 6.54 23.63 18.62
N THR A 49 7.81 23.27 18.83
CA THR A 49 8.34 21.93 18.51
C THR A 49 8.09 20.91 19.62
N LEU A 50 7.53 21.34 20.77
CA LEU A 50 7.22 20.49 21.93
C LEU A 50 5.76 20.04 21.96
N GLU A 51 4.87 20.78 21.28
CA GLU A 51 3.45 20.49 21.22
C GLU A 51 3.04 19.95 19.86
N ARG A 52 1.86 19.32 19.80
CA ARG A 52 1.26 18.90 18.54
C ARG A 52 0.93 20.13 17.69
N VAL A 53 1.56 20.19 16.53
CA VAL A 53 1.45 21.31 15.58
C VAL A 53 0.05 21.37 14.95
N CYS A 54 -0.42 20.28 14.35
CA CYS A 54 -1.74 20.22 13.71
C CYS A 54 -2.84 19.88 14.72
N LYS A 55 -3.31 20.89 15.46
CA LYS A 55 -4.30 20.71 16.55
C LYS A 55 -5.70 20.35 16.04
N ASP A 56 -6.07 20.78 14.83
CA ASP A 56 -7.40 20.56 14.25
C ASP A 56 -7.63 19.12 13.74
N VAL A 57 -6.55 18.38 13.45
CA VAL A 57 -6.65 16.98 13.04
C VAL A 57 -7.02 16.15 14.27
N GLN A 58 -8.12 15.40 14.23
CA GLN A 58 -8.52 14.59 15.36
C GLN A 58 -7.47 13.51 15.66
N ALA A 59 -7.15 13.29 16.93
CA ALA A 59 -6.23 12.22 17.33
C ALA A 59 -6.97 10.86 17.37
N PRO A 60 -6.27 9.76 17.01
CA PRO A 60 -6.79 8.40 17.15
C PRO A 60 -7.32 8.10 18.56
N ALA A 61 -8.23 7.14 18.68
CA ALA A 61 -8.62 6.58 19.96
C ALA A 61 -7.48 5.74 20.55
N MET A 62 -6.72 6.34 21.46
CA MET A 62 -5.49 5.77 22.05
C MET A 62 -5.74 4.69 23.13
N PHE A 63 -6.97 4.24 23.33
CA PHE A 63 -7.32 3.24 24.32
C PHE A 63 -7.93 2.01 23.66
N LYS A 64 -7.80 0.85 24.31
CA LYS A 64 -8.53 -0.37 23.96
C LYS A 64 -9.82 -0.42 24.79
N PRO A 65 -10.97 -0.78 24.22
CA PRO A 65 -12.25 -0.80 24.94
C PRO A 65 -12.23 -1.77 26.11
N THR A 66 -12.91 -1.42 27.20
CA THR A 66 -13.23 -2.41 28.25
C THR A 66 -14.33 -3.35 27.76
N ASP A 67 -14.54 -4.47 28.46
CA ASP A 67 -15.62 -5.40 28.13
C ASP A 67 -16.99 -4.75 28.19
N GLU A 68 -17.21 -3.83 29.13
CA GLU A 68 -18.47 -3.10 29.29
C GLU A 68 -18.72 -2.10 28.14
N GLN A 69 -17.67 -1.65 27.45
CA GLN A 69 -17.79 -0.83 26.24
C GLN A 69 -17.92 -1.69 24.99
N PHE A 70 -17.32 -2.88 25.00
CA PHE A 70 -17.26 -3.78 23.86
C PHE A 70 -18.55 -4.57 23.67
N PHE A 71 -19.14 -5.10 24.74
CA PHE A 71 -20.39 -5.86 24.68
C PHE A 71 -21.61 -4.96 24.83
N GLU A 72 -22.70 -5.28 24.12
CA GLU A 72 -23.96 -4.53 24.21
C GLU A 72 -24.63 -4.67 25.58
N ASP A 73 -24.49 -5.85 26.22
CA ASP A 73 -25.06 -6.16 27.52
C ASP A 73 -24.21 -7.15 28.35
N ASP A 74 -24.61 -7.37 29.60
CA ASP A 74 -23.93 -8.28 30.54
C ASP A 74 -23.94 -9.75 30.10
N LYS A 75 -24.75 -10.14 29.10
CA LYS A 75 -24.79 -11.51 28.60
C LYS A 75 -23.60 -11.81 27.71
N LYS A 76 -22.92 -10.78 27.19
CA LYS A 76 -21.72 -10.89 26.33
C LYS A 76 -21.94 -11.78 25.10
N GLU A 77 -23.17 -11.78 24.56
CA GLU A 77 -23.52 -12.55 23.35
C GLU A 77 -23.27 -11.76 22.07
N LYS A 78 -23.31 -10.42 22.15
CA LYS A 78 -23.18 -9.52 21.01
C LYS A 78 -22.30 -8.32 21.35
N PRO A 79 -21.47 -7.84 20.39
CA PRO A 79 -20.72 -6.61 20.59
C PRO A 79 -21.61 -5.38 20.40
N ASP A 80 -21.28 -4.25 21.02
CA ASP A 80 -21.94 -2.97 20.75
C ASP A 80 -21.45 -2.41 19.41
N ILE A 81 -22.25 -2.62 18.36
CA ILE A 81 -21.92 -2.18 16.99
C ILE A 81 -21.85 -0.66 16.84
N ASN A 82 -22.57 0.11 17.65
CA ASN A 82 -22.53 1.57 17.60
C ASN A 82 -21.23 2.09 18.20
N PHE A 83 -20.83 1.54 19.34
CA PHE A 83 -19.53 1.82 19.94
C PHE A 83 -18.40 1.41 18.99
N LEU A 84 -18.42 0.18 18.47
CA LEU A 84 -17.39 -0.32 17.55
C LEU A 84 -17.27 0.55 16.29
N LYS A 85 -18.40 0.97 15.71
CA LYS A 85 -18.42 1.89 14.57
C LYS A 85 -17.64 3.17 14.86
N GLN A 86 -17.95 3.83 15.97
CA GLN A 86 -17.30 5.10 16.33
C GLN A 86 -15.84 4.91 16.75
N HIS A 87 -15.52 3.79 17.40
CA HIS A 87 -14.17 3.46 17.83
C HIS A 87 -13.25 3.24 16.62
N PHE A 88 -13.67 2.43 15.65
CA PHE A 88 -12.91 2.21 14.41
C PHE A 88 -12.83 3.45 13.52
N TYR A 89 -13.90 4.27 13.46
CA TYR A 89 -13.87 5.55 12.75
C TYR A 89 -12.83 6.53 13.33
N ARG A 90 -12.48 6.36 14.61
CA ARG A 90 -11.39 7.09 15.27
C ARG A 90 -10.08 6.32 15.29
N GLU A 91 -9.88 5.35 14.39
CA GLU A 91 -8.68 4.50 14.30
C GLU A 91 -8.36 3.73 15.59
N GLY A 92 -9.37 3.55 16.44
CA GLY A 92 -9.27 2.80 17.68
C GLY A 92 -9.11 1.31 17.42
N ARG A 93 -8.34 0.65 18.29
CA ARG A 93 -8.08 -0.79 18.20
C ARG A 93 -8.76 -1.52 19.34
N LEU A 94 -9.13 -2.78 19.12
CA LEU A 94 -9.64 -3.65 20.17
C LEU A 94 -8.50 -4.31 20.95
N THR A 95 -8.85 -5.00 22.04
CA THR A 95 -7.97 -6.05 22.56
C THR A 95 -7.89 -7.20 21.57
N GLU A 96 -6.79 -7.95 21.60
CA GLU A 96 -6.64 -9.11 20.73
C GLU A 96 -7.71 -10.17 21.03
N GLU A 97 -8.05 -10.34 22.30
CA GLU A 97 -9.13 -11.23 22.75
C GLU A 97 -10.50 -10.83 22.17
N GLN A 98 -10.84 -9.54 22.18
CA GLN A 98 -12.08 -9.02 21.60
C GLN A 98 -12.12 -9.20 20.07
N ALA A 99 -11.03 -8.91 19.38
CA ALA A 99 -10.93 -9.12 17.93
C ALA A 99 -11.10 -10.61 17.57
N LEU A 100 -10.38 -11.49 18.26
CA LEU A 100 -10.49 -12.95 18.09
C LEU A 100 -11.90 -13.45 18.44
N TRP A 101 -12.56 -12.86 19.45
CA TRP A 101 -13.92 -13.22 19.81
C TRP A 101 -14.90 -12.92 18.66
N ILE A 102 -14.83 -11.73 18.05
CA ILE A 102 -15.67 -11.36 16.90
C ILE A 102 -15.45 -12.34 15.75
N ILE A 103 -14.18 -12.56 15.40
CA ILE A 103 -13.82 -13.41 14.26
C ILE A 103 -14.35 -14.82 14.49
N LYS A 104 -14.05 -15.44 15.65
CA LYS A 104 -14.49 -16.80 15.96
C LYS A 104 -16.01 -16.93 16.00
N LYS A 105 -16.73 -15.97 16.59
CA LYS A 105 -18.20 -15.98 16.63
C LYS A 105 -18.82 -15.83 15.25
N GLY A 106 -18.28 -14.95 14.40
CA GLY A 106 -18.70 -14.86 13.01
C GLY A 106 -18.38 -16.14 12.22
N THR A 107 -17.21 -16.75 12.44
CA THR A 107 -16.82 -18.03 11.83
C THR A 107 -17.81 -19.16 12.14
N GLU A 108 -18.28 -19.26 13.40
CA GLU A 108 -19.29 -20.25 13.80
C GLU A 108 -20.57 -20.10 12.95
N LEU A 109 -21.03 -18.86 12.72
CA LEU A 109 -22.22 -18.58 11.92
C LEU A 109 -21.99 -18.89 10.44
N LEU A 110 -20.89 -18.40 9.85
CA LEU A 110 -20.54 -18.62 8.44
C LEU A 110 -20.35 -20.11 8.13
N ARG A 111 -19.75 -20.86 9.06
CA ARG A 111 -19.55 -22.31 8.91
C ARG A 111 -20.87 -23.08 8.85
N ALA A 112 -21.90 -22.62 9.56
CA ALA A 112 -23.22 -23.23 9.56
C ALA A 112 -24.03 -22.94 8.29
N GLU A 113 -23.64 -21.93 7.50
CA GLU A 113 -24.31 -21.59 6.25
C GLU A 113 -23.95 -22.56 5.10
N PRO A 114 -24.85 -22.77 4.12
CA PRO A 114 -24.55 -23.56 2.92
C PRO A 114 -23.62 -22.80 1.96
N ASN A 115 -23.04 -23.51 0.98
CA ASN A 115 -22.26 -22.85 -0.08
C ASN A 115 -23.09 -21.87 -0.90
N LEU A 116 -24.33 -22.27 -1.22
CA LEU A 116 -25.30 -21.50 -1.99
C LEU A 116 -26.38 -21.00 -1.04
N LEU A 117 -26.32 -19.73 -0.70
CA LEU A 117 -27.33 -19.07 0.12
C LEU A 117 -28.61 -18.87 -0.70
N GLU A 118 -29.76 -18.84 -0.02
CA GLU A 118 -31.04 -18.51 -0.64
C GLU A 118 -31.73 -17.43 0.20
N MET A 119 -32.15 -16.33 -0.43
CA MET A 119 -32.72 -15.18 0.28
C MET A 119 -33.74 -14.44 -0.59
N ASP A 120 -34.74 -13.85 0.05
CA ASP A 120 -35.81 -13.10 -0.60
C ASP A 120 -35.54 -11.58 -0.59
N ALA A 121 -36.17 -10.87 -1.53
CA ALA A 121 -36.26 -9.41 -1.52
C ALA A 121 -37.14 -8.90 -0.34
N PRO A 122 -37.05 -7.63 0.07
CA PRO A 122 -36.12 -6.59 -0.40
C PRO A 122 -34.69 -6.80 0.11
N ILE A 123 -33.69 -6.37 -0.65
CA ILE A 123 -32.26 -6.54 -0.29
C ILE A 123 -31.36 -5.51 -0.99
N THR A 124 -30.28 -5.14 -0.31
CA THR A 124 -29.20 -4.32 -0.84
C THR A 124 -27.99 -5.23 -1.13
N VAL A 125 -27.53 -5.26 -2.38
CA VAL A 125 -26.36 -6.01 -2.84
C VAL A 125 -25.17 -5.07 -3.01
N CYS A 126 -24.03 -5.46 -2.45
CA CYS A 126 -22.79 -4.68 -2.39
C CYS A 126 -21.66 -5.47 -3.03
N GLY A 127 -20.83 -4.80 -3.84
CA GLY A 127 -19.61 -5.37 -4.40
C GLY A 127 -18.41 -5.19 -3.48
N ASP A 128 -17.23 -5.08 -4.09
CA ASP A 128 -15.93 -5.01 -3.42
C ASP A 128 -15.84 -3.80 -2.47
N VAL A 129 -15.14 -3.99 -1.34
CA VAL A 129 -14.93 -2.99 -0.29
C VAL A 129 -13.45 -2.64 -0.12
N HIS A 130 -12.54 -3.60 -0.27
CA HIS A 130 -11.08 -3.42 -0.28
C HIS A 130 -10.53 -2.55 0.86
N GLY A 131 -10.94 -2.84 2.10
CA GLY A 131 -10.43 -2.15 3.27
C GLY A 131 -10.72 -0.64 3.31
N GLN A 132 -11.69 -0.14 2.55
CA GLN A 132 -12.14 1.26 2.59
C GLN A 132 -13.22 1.45 3.67
N TYR A 133 -12.83 1.30 4.95
CA TYR A 133 -13.76 1.34 6.10
C TYR A 133 -14.64 2.61 6.16
N TYR A 134 -14.08 3.77 5.82
CA TYR A 134 -14.80 5.05 5.83
C TYR A 134 -15.89 5.09 4.75
N ASP A 135 -15.61 4.51 3.59
CA ASP A 135 -16.60 4.36 2.52
C ASP A 135 -17.62 3.27 2.83
N LEU A 136 -17.24 2.22 3.56
CA LEU A 136 -18.18 1.25 4.09
C LEU A 136 -19.21 1.91 5.03
N MET A 137 -18.82 2.92 5.81
CA MET A 137 -19.78 3.70 6.61
C MET A 137 -20.75 4.48 5.72
N LYS A 138 -20.25 5.05 4.62
CA LYS A 138 -21.08 5.74 3.64
C LYS A 138 -22.02 4.79 2.90
N LEU A 139 -21.55 3.58 2.61
CA LEU A 139 -22.34 2.51 2.01
C LEU A 139 -23.57 2.19 2.85
N PHE A 140 -23.43 2.05 4.18
CA PHE A 140 -24.59 1.82 5.06
C PHE A 140 -25.54 3.02 5.13
N GLU A 141 -25.03 4.26 5.05
CA GLU A 141 -25.88 5.46 4.98
C GLU A 141 -26.74 5.49 3.70
N VAL A 142 -26.17 5.03 2.57
CA VAL A 142 -26.84 5.02 1.26
C VAL A 142 -27.72 3.78 1.06
N GLY A 143 -27.26 2.63 1.53
CA GLY A 143 -27.93 1.33 1.40
C GLY A 143 -29.10 1.17 2.37
N GLY A 144 -29.02 1.79 3.56
CA GLY A 144 -30.01 1.68 4.64
C GLY A 144 -29.43 1.02 5.90
N ASP A 145 -30.03 1.28 7.07
CA ASP A 145 -29.55 0.71 8.33
C ASP A 145 -29.65 -0.84 8.31
N PRO A 146 -28.57 -1.59 8.59
CA PRO A 146 -28.61 -3.06 8.72
C PRO A 146 -29.63 -3.60 9.71
N ALA A 147 -30.07 -2.81 10.69
CA ALA A 147 -31.15 -3.17 11.61
C ALA A 147 -32.50 -3.37 10.90
N GLU A 148 -32.73 -2.66 9.80
CA GLU A 148 -34.00 -2.65 9.05
C GLU A 148 -33.85 -3.14 7.60
N THR A 149 -32.61 -3.27 7.11
CA THR A 149 -32.29 -3.55 5.71
C THR A 149 -31.53 -4.86 5.57
N ARG A 150 -31.95 -5.70 4.62
CA ARG A 150 -31.21 -6.91 4.26
C ARG A 150 -30.01 -6.59 3.38
N TYR A 151 -28.89 -7.24 3.63
CA TYR A 151 -27.62 -7.03 2.93
C TYR A 151 -27.02 -8.32 2.40
N LEU A 152 -26.54 -8.27 1.16
CA LEU A 152 -25.66 -9.28 0.58
C LEU A 152 -24.37 -8.59 0.10
N PHE A 153 -23.23 -8.97 0.67
CA PHE A 153 -21.92 -8.56 0.18
C PHE A 153 -21.32 -9.66 -0.69
N LEU A 154 -20.73 -9.28 -1.83
CA LEU A 154 -20.24 -10.22 -2.83
C LEU A 154 -18.79 -10.68 -2.62
N GLY A 155 -18.03 -10.06 -1.71
CA GLY A 155 -16.65 -10.44 -1.41
C GLY A 155 -15.70 -9.24 -1.37
N ASP A 156 -14.40 -9.53 -1.31
CA ASP A 156 -13.29 -8.57 -1.36
C ASP A 156 -13.41 -7.47 -0.30
N TYR A 157 -13.41 -7.90 0.95
CA TYR A 157 -13.44 -7.04 2.14
C TYR A 157 -12.07 -6.43 2.45
N VAL A 158 -11.00 -7.10 2.03
CA VAL A 158 -9.62 -6.85 2.46
C VAL A 158 -8.69 -6.52 1.29
N ASP A 159 -7.44 -6.23 1.66
CA ASP A 159 -6.35 -5.78 0.80
C ASP A 159 -6.60 -4.42 0.15
N ARG A 160 -5.52 -3.89 -0.44
CA ARG A 160 -5.49 -2.65 -1.23
C ARG A 160 -5.64 -1.40 -0.36
N GLY A 161 -6.75 -1.26 0.37
CA GLY A 161 -6.93 -0.26 1.41
C GLY A 161 -6.26 -0.63 2.74
N TYR A 162 -6.10 0.35 3.62
CA TYR A 162 -5.38 0.20 4.90
C TYR A 162 -6.28 0.05 6.13
N PHE A 163 -7.59 -0.17 5.95
CA PHE A 163 -8.55 -0.40 7.02
C PHE A 163 -9.33 -1.72 6.83
N SER A 164 -8.63 -2.74 6.32
CA SER A 164 -9.21 -4.05 6.04
C SER A 164 -9.66 -4.76 7.32
N ILE A 165 -8.88 -4.68 8.41
CA ILE A 165 -9.25 -5.36 9.65
C ILE A 165 -10.46 -4.71 10.31
N GLU A 166 -10.62 -3.39 10.19
CA GLU A 166 -11.80 -2.67 10.65
C GLU A 166 -13.04 -3.07 9.83
N CYS A 167 -12.91 -3.24 8.51
CA CYS A 167 -13.98 -3.79 7.66
C CYS A 167 -14.41 -5.19 8.12
N VAL A 168 -13.44 -6.10 8.30
CA VAL A 168 -13.72 -7.48 8.75
C VAL A 168 -14.38 -7.48 10.12
N LEU A 169 -13.80 -6.81 11.12
CA LEU A 169 -14.33 -6.81 12.48
C LEU A 169 -15.74 -6.19 12.53
N TYR A 170 -16.00 -5.14 11.76
CA TYR A 170 -17.32 -4.51 11.73
C TYR A 170 -18.36 -5.36 11.00
N LEU A 171 -18.04 -5.89 9.82
CA LEU A 171 -18.96 -6.77 9.06
C LEU A 171 -19.26 -8.07 9.82
N TRP A 172 -18.28 -8.65 10.53
CA TRP A 172 -18.50 -9.84 11.37
C TRP A 172 -19.35 -9.50 12.59
N SER A 173 -19.16 -8.32 13.20
CA SER A 173 -20.03 -7.84 14.28
C SER A 173 -21.48 -7.69 13.81
N LEU A 174 -21.67 -7.14 12.60
CA LEU A 174 -23.00 -7.07 11.98
C LEU A 174 -23.56 -8.46 11.64
N LYS A 175 -22.73 -9.41 11.19
CA LYS A 175 -23.15 -10.80 10.95
C LYS A 175 -23.63 -11.49 12.24
N ILE A 176 -22.96 -11.24 13.37
CA ILE A 176 -23.37 -11.74 14.69
C ILE A 176 -24.73 -11.14 15.11
N HIS A 177 -24.96 -9.85 14.85
CA HIS A 177 -26.22 -9.19 15.15
C HIS A 177 -27.37 -9.64 14.24
N TYR A 178 -27.08 -9.79 12.96
CA TYR A 178 -28.07 -9.92 11.88
C TYR A 178 -27.85 -11.20 11.04
N PRO A 179 -27.74 -12.40 11.63
CA PRO A 179 -27.32 -13.61 10.92
C PRO A 179 -28.29 -14.06 9.83
N LYS A 180 -29.55 -13.59 9.87
CA LYS A 180 -30.63 -13.92 8.93
C LYS A 180 -31.00 -12.79 7.97
N THR A 181 -30.30 -11.66 8.04
CA THR A 181 -30.56 -10.48 7.20
C THR A 181 -29.30 -9.86 6.63
N LEU A 182 -28.11 -10.25 7.09
CA LEU A 182 -26.83 -9.86 6.51
C LEU A 182 -26.02 -11.11 6.13
N TRP A 183 -25.64 -11.17 4.86
CA TRP A 183 -24.89 -12.27 4.25
C TRP A 183 -23.61 -11.76 3.61
N LEU A 184 -22.56 -12.58 3.74
CA LEU A 184 -21.22 -12.29 3.27
C LEU A 184 -20.80 -13.44 2.36
N LEU A 185 -20.47 -13.16 1.10
CA LEU A 185 -19.86 -14.13 0.20
C LEU A 185 -18.34 -14.04 0.25
N ARG A 186 -17.67 -15.05 -0.27
CA ARG A 186 -16.23 -15.07 -0.46
C ARG A 186 -15.86 -14.39 -1.77
N GLY A 187 -14.94 -13.43 -1.72
CA GLY A 187 -14.23 -12.92 -2.89
C GLY A 187 -12.89 -13.62 -3.09
N ASN A 188 -12.13 -13.20 -4.10
CA ASN A 188 -10.82 -13.79 -4.38
C ASN A 188 -9.79 -13.34 -3.32
N HIS A 189 -9.92 -12.14 -2.76
CA HIS A 189 -9.02 -11.62 -1.73
C HIS A 189 -9.17 -12.29 -0.37
N GLU A 190 -10.26 -13.01 -0.11
CA GLU A 190 -10.44 -13.79 1.12
C GLU A 190 -9.67 -15.13 1.06
N CYS A 191 -8.37 -15.07 0.79
CA CYS A 191 -7.46 -16.21 0.78
C CYS A 191 -6.03 -15.82 1.19
N ARG A 192 -5.29 -16.80 1.73
CA ARG A 192 -3.93 -16.58 2.22
C ARG A 192 -2.97 -16.10 1.15
N HIS A 193 -3.14 -16.60 -0.08
CA HIS A 193 -2.26 -16.29 -1.20
C HIS A 193 -2.24 -14.79 -1.52
N LEU A 194 -3.42 -14.17 -1.58
CA LEU A 194 -3.55 -12.74 -1.88
C LEU A 194 -3.20 -11.89 -0.68
N THR A 195 -3.68 -12.25 0.51
CA THR A 195 -3.46 -11.42 1.72
C THR A 195 -2.02 -11.43 2.23
N ASP A 196 -1.24 -12.46 1.87
CA ASP A 196 0.20 -12.52 2.12
C ASP A 196 1.02 -11.74 1.07
N TYR A 197 0.54 -11.69 -0.17
CA TYR A 197 1.17 -10.91 -1.25
C TYR A 197 0.90 -9.40 -1.12
N PHE A 198 -0.35 -9.04 -0.79
CA PHE A 198 -0.77 -7.66 -0.55
C PHE A 198 -0.58 -7.29 0.94
N THR A 199 -1.50 -6.52 1.50
CA THR A 199 -1.26 -5.75 2.72
C THR A 199 -1.99 -6.30 3.93
N PHE A 200 -2.99 -7.17 3.78
CA PHE A 200 -3.83 -7.56 4.92
C PHE A 200 -3.09 -8.35 6.00
N LYS A 201 -2.17 -9.26 5.64
CA LYS A 201 -1.35 -9.96 6.64
C LYS A 201 -0.46 -8.99 7.41
N LEU A 202 0.15 -8.04 6.71
CA LEU A 202 0.97 -7.00 7.31
C LEU A 202 0.14 -6.09 8.21
N GLU A 203 -1.05 -5.70 7.77
CA GLU A 203 -2.02 -4.92 8.55
C GLU A 203 -2.37 -5.61 9.86
N CYS A 204 -2.69 -6.91 9.81
CA CYS A 204 -2.99 -7.69 11.01
C CYS A 204 -1.80 -7.74 11.97
N LYS A 205 -0.58 -7.99 11.47
CA LYS A 205 0.64 -8.01 12.29
C LYS A 205 0.95 -6.65 12.92
N HIS A 206 0.68 -5.56 12.21
CA HIS A 206 0.94 -4.20 12.67
C HIS A 206 -0.11 -3.71 13.69
N LYS A 207 -1.40 -3.99 13.44
CA LYS A 207 -2.50 -3.49 14.29
C LYS A 207 -2.81 -4.43 15.46
N TYR A 208 -2.65 -5.74 15.26
CA TYR A 208 -2.98 -6.80 16.20
C TYR A 208 -1.85 -7.84 16.30
N SER A 209 -2.01 -9.02 15.68
CA SER A 209 -1.06 -10.12 15.74
C SER A 209 -1.22 -11.06 14.55
N GLU A 210 -0.27 -11.98 14.38
CA GLU A 210 -0.41 -13.10 13.42
C GLU A 210 -1.54 -14.05 13.80
N ALA A 211 -1.87 -14.18 15.09
CA ALA A 211 -3.00 -15.02 15.52
C ALA A 211 -4.35 -14.49 15.04
N VAL A 212 -4.53 -13.16 15.00
CA VAL A 212 -5.71 -12.53 14.40
C VAL A 212 -5.78 -12.81 12.90
N TYR A 213 -4.65 -12.71 12.19
CA TYR A 213 -4.58 -13.06 10.77
C TYR A 213 -4.98 -14.52 10.51
N GLU A 214 -4.41 -15.47 11.25
CA GLU A 214 -4.75 -16.89 11.10
C GLU A 214 -6.23 -17.17 11.39
N ALA A 215 -6.82 -16.50 12.40
CA ALA A 215 -8.24 -16.60 12.67
C ALA A 215 -9.10 -16.05 11.51
N CYS A 216 -8.68 -14.95 10.87
CA CYS A 216 -9.34 -14.44 9.66
C CYS A 216 -9.26 -15.46 8.51
N MET A 217 -8.11 -16.11 8.29
CA MET A 217 -7.96 -17.13 7.23
C MET A 217 -8.89 -18.32 7.43
N GLU A 218 -9.01 -18.82 8.67
CA GLU A 218 -9.99 -19.86 9.01
C GLU A 218 -11.42 -19.39 8.78
N SER A 219 -11.72 -18.14 9.13
CA SER A 219 -13.04 -17.55 8.89
C SER A 219 -13.36 -17.41 7.41
N PHE A 220 -12.38 -16.99 6.60
CA PHE A 220 -12.54 -16.78 5.16
C PHE A 220 -12.83 -18.10 4.44
N CYS A 221 -12.24 -19.21 4.90
CA CYS A 221 -12.58 -20.55 4.43
C CYS A 221 -14.04 -20.95 4.74
N CYS A 222 -14.71 -20.28 5.67
CA CYS A 222 -16.11 -20.57 6.01
C CYS A 222 -17.12 -19.73 5.21
N LEU A 223 -16.69 -18.66 4.52
CA LEU A 223 -17.57 -17.80 3.74
C LEU A 223 -18.29 -18.58 2.62
N PRO A 224 -19.62 -18.48 2.51
CA PRO A 224 -20.38 -18.98 1.36
C PRO A 224 -19.84 -18.48 0.02
N LEU A 225 -20.04 -19.27 -1.04
CA LEU A 225 -19.45 -18.99 -2.35
C LEU A 225 -20.42 -18.29 -3.31
N ALA A 226 -21.73 -18.43 -3.08
CA ALA A 226 -22.75 -17.91 -3.96
C ALA A 226 -24.07 -17.67 -3.22
N ALA A 227 -24.97 -16.91 -3.83
CA ALA A 227 -26.35 -16.77 -3.38
C ALA A 227 -27.33 -16.82 -4.56
N VAL A 228 -28.53 -17.36 -4.32
CA VAL A 228 -29.70 -17.16 -5.17
C VAL A 228 -30.60 -16.15 -4.49
N MET A 229 -30.67 -14.95 -5.08
CA MET A 229 -31.50 -13.86 -4.61
C MET A 229 -32.86 -13.86 -5.33
N ASN A 230 -33.94 -13.83 -4.54
CA ASN A 230 -35.33 -13.79 -4.99
C ASN A 230 -35.70 -14.90 -6.00
N LYS A 231 -35.00 -16.05 -5.95
CA LYS A 231 -35.11 -17.16 -6.92
C LYS A 231 -34.88 -16.74 -8.39
N GLN A 232 -34.28 -15.59 -8.61
CA GLN A 232 -34.15 -14.96 -9.93
C GLN A 232 -32.70 -14.64 -10.28
N PHE A 233 -31.85 -14.38 -9.29
CA PHE A 233 -30.50 -13.88 -9.55
C PHE A 233 -29.49 -14.82 -8.93
N LEU A 234 -28.50 -15.26 -9.72
CA LEU A 234 -27.28 -15.84 -9.16
C LEU A 234 -26.36 -14.68 -8.79
N CYS A 235 -26.00 -14.60 -7.52
CA CYS A 235 -25.04 -13.64 -6.98
C CYS A 235 -23.74 -14.38 -6.64
N ILE A 236 -22.62 -13.95 -7.23
CA ILE A 236 -21.29 -14.54 -7.07
C ILE A 236 -20.22 -13.44 -7.15
N HIS A 237 -19.02 -13.66 -6.65
CA HIS A 237 -17.96 -12.65 -6.75
C HIS A 237 -17.42 -12.52 -8.17
N GLY A 238 -16.86 -13.64 -8.65
CA GLY A 238 -16.25 -13.88 -9.95
C GLY A 238 -17.28 -13.97 -11.07
N GLY A 239 -17.30 -15.13 -11.72
CA GLY A 239 -18.13 -15.35 -12.89
C GLY A 239 -18.49 -16.82 -13.10
N LEU A 240 -18.81 -17.14 -14.35
CA LEU A 240 -19.18 -18.50 -14.72
C LEU A 240 -17.93 -19.35 -14.98
N SER A 241 -18.07 -20.66 -14.76
CA SER A 241 -17.04 -21.66 -15.02
C SER A 241 -17.49 -22.62 -16.12
N PRO A 242 -16.56 -23.20 -16.91
CA PRO A 242 -16.85 -24.36 -17.74
C PRO A 242 -17.45 -25.55 -16.97
N GLU A 243 -17.13 -25.67 -15.69
CA GLU A 243 -17.62 -26.73 -14.77
C GLU A 243 -18.95 -26.34 -14.08
N LEU A 244 -19.42 -25.09 -14.25
CA LEU A 244 -20.66 -24.60 -13.65
C LEU A 244 -21.84 -24.78 -14.62
N HIS A 245 -22.59 -25.86 -14.45
CA HIS A 245 -23.71 -26.19 -15.32
C HIS A 245 -25.07 -25.96 -14.66
N THR A 246 -25.15 -26.22 -13.36
CA THR A 246 -26.34 -26.11 -12.54
C THR A 246 -26.02 -25.51 -11.17
N LEU A 247 -27.04 -25.04 -10.46
CA LEU A 247 -26.87 -24.57 -9.08
C LEU A 247 -26.41 -25.68 -8.11
N ASP A 248 -26.64 -26.96 -8.43
CA ASP A 248 -26.17 -28.09 -7.60
C ASP A 248 -24.65 -28.25 -7.64
N ASP A 249 -23.98 -27.82 -8.72
CA ASP A 249 -22.53 -27.86 -8.81
C ASP A 249 -21.90 -27.00 -7.71
N LEU A 250 -22.46 -25.81 -7.44
CA LEU A 250 -22.05 -24.91 -6.33
C LEU A 250 -22.28 -25.55 -4.95
N ARG A 251 -23.41 -26.27 -4.79
CA ARG A 251 -23.74 -26.95 -3.53
C ARG A 251 -22.76 -28.08 -3.20
N SER A 252 -22.11 -28.67 -4.21
CA SER A 252 -21.20 -29.81 -4.05
C SER A 252 -19.76 -29.46 -3.68
N ILE A 253 -19.36 -28.18 -3.80
CA ILE A 253 -17.98 -27.74 -3.53
C ILE A 253 -17.61 -27.94 -2.06
N ASP A 254 -16.44 -28.51 -1.77
CA ASP A 254 -15.85 -28.39 -0.43
C ASP A 254 -15.17 -27.03 -0.28
N ARG A 255 -15.88 -26.07 0.31
CA ARG A 255 -15.40 -24.68 0.42
C ARG A 255 -14.42 -24.42 1.56
N PHE A 256 -14.32 -25.34 2.53
CA PHE A 256 -13.59 -25.14 3.80
C PHE A 256 -12.07 -25.31 3.65
N ARG A 257 -11.51 -24.59 2.69
CA ARG A 257 -10.12 -24.69 2.25
C ARG A 257 -9.68 -23.39 1.58
N GLU A 258 -8.38 -23.25 1.36
CA GLU A 258 -7.85 -22.24 0.44
C GLU A 258 -8.39 -22.49 -0.98
N PRO A 259 -8.77 -21.44 -1.73
CA PRO A 259 -9.19 -21.59 -3.11
C PRO A 259 -8.07 -22.25 -3.93
N PRO A 260 -8.37 -23.29 -4.72
CA PRO A 260 -7.38 -23.86 -5.62
C PRO A 260 -7.02 -22.86 -6.74
N THR A 261 -5.91 -23.07 -7.43
CA THR A 261 -5.50 -22.25 -8.58
C THR A 261 -6.28 -22.54 -9.87
N GLN A 262 -7.08 -23.60 -9.89
CA GLN A 262 -7.91 -24.03 -11.03
C GLN A 262 -9.16 -24.78 -10.56
N GLY A 263 -10.13 -24.95 -11.47
CA GLY A 263 -11.39 -25.65 -11.24
C GLY A 263 -12.50 -24.72 -10.72
N LEU A 264 -13.70 -25.28 -10.55
CA LEU A 264 -14.92 -24.51 -10.28
C LEU A 264 -14.80 -23.45 -9.16
N MET A 265 -14.19 -23.79 -8.01
CA MET A 265 -14.04 -22.83 -6.89
C MET A 265 -13.11 -21.66 -7.24
N CYS A 266 -12.07 -21.88 -8.05
CA CYS A 266 -11.24 -20.80 -8.56
C CYS A 266 -12.07 -19.90 -9.47
N ASP A 267 -12.81 -20.50 -10.39
CA ASP A 267 -13.50 -19.77 -11.44
C ASP A 267 -14.63 -18.87 -10.93
N ILE A 268 -15.42 -19.32 -9.96
CA ILE A 268 -16.49 -18.49 -9.39
C ILE A 268 -15.97 -17.30 -8.58
N LEU A 269 -14.68 -17.26 -8.26
CA LEU A 269 -14.01 -16.14 -7.59
C LEU A 269 -13.22 -15.26 -8.57
N TRP A 270 -12.75 -15.80 -9.70
CA TRP A 270 -11.79 -15.11 -10.60
C TRP A 270 -12.27 -14.88 -12.04
N ALA A 271 -13.35 -15.53 -12.49
CA ALA A 271 -13.80 -15.40 -13.87
C ALA A 271 -14.38 -14.00 -14.15
N ASP A 272 -14.13 -13.50 -15.35
CA ASP A 272 -14.60 -12.19 -15.82
C ASP A 272 -15.47 -12.35 -17.08
N PRO A 273 -16.44 -11.47 -17.34
CA PRO A 273 -17.06 -11.38 -18.65
C PRO A 273 -16.01 -10.92 -19.69
N LEU A 274 -16.17 -11.33 -20.95
CA LEU A 274 -15.33 -10.81 -22.05
C LEU A 274 -15.36 -9.28 -22.13
N GLU A 275 -14.26 -8.66 -22.57
CA GLU A 275 -14.20 -7.21 -22.75
C GLU A 275 -15.29 -6.69 -23.72
N ASP A 276 -15.47 -7.42 -24.82
CA ASP A 276 -16.50 -7.22 -25.84
C ASP A 276 -17.79 -8.01 -25.57
N PHE A 277 -18.10 -8.36 -24.31
CA PHE A 277 -19.25 -9.17 -23.93
C PHE A 277 -20.57 -8.68 -24.57
N GLY A 278 -21.22 -9.59 -25.30
CA GLY A 278 -22.42 -9.33 -26.08
C GLY A 278 -22.16 -8.80 -27.49
N GLN A 279 -20.92 -8.56 -27.89
CA GLN A 279 -20.49 -8.17 -29.25
C GLN A 279 -19.40 -9.10 -29.80
N GLU A 280 -19.27 -10.28 -29.19
CA GLU A 280 -18.22 -11.23 -29.49
C GLU A 280 -18.28 -11.72 -30.94
N LYS A 281 -17.10 -11.92 -31.56
CA LYS A 281 -16.98 -12.52 -32.89
C LYS A 281 -17.01 -14.04 -32.87
N SER A 282 -16.49 -14.64 -31.79
CA SER A 282 -16.49 -16.08 -31.58
C SER A 282 -17.75 -16.52 -30.82
N SER A 283 -18.20 -17.75 -31.06
CA SER A 283 -19.25 -18.40 -30.29
C SER A 283 -18.70 -19.23 -29.11
N ASP A 284 -17.41 -19.11 -28.81
CA ASP A 284 -16.79 -19.81 -27.67
C ASP A 284 -17.44 -19.36 -26.35
N PHE A 285 -17.69 -20.31 -25.48
CA PHE A 285 -18.33 -20.04 -24.18
C PHE A 285 -17.32 -19.47 -23.19
N PHE A 286 -16.11 -20.01 -23.21
CA PHE A 286 -15.04 -19.69 -22.27
C PHE A 286 -13.71 -19.55 -23.00
N LEU A 287 -12.95 -18.52 -22.67
CA LEU A 287 -11.59 -18.28 -23.14
C LEU A 287 -10.68 -18.12 -21.92
N HIS A 288 -9.39 -18.44 -22.03
CA HIS A 288 -8.49 -18.26 -20.89
C HIS A 288 -8.38 -16.77 -20.49
N ASN A 289 -8.50 -16.48 -19.19
CA ASN A 289 -8.39 -15.12 -18.67
C ASN A 289 -6.92 -14.72 -18.48
N HIS A 290 -6.36 -14.12 -19.51
CA HIS A 290 -4.98 -13.63 -19.50
C HIS A 290 -4.78 -12.37 -18.66
N VAL A 291 -5.85 -11.66 -18.27
CA VAL A 291 -5.76 -10.50 -17.35
C VAL A 291 -5.51 -11.00 -15.93
N ARG A 292 -6.24 -12.03 -15.51
CA ARG A 292 -6.08 -12.66 -14.19
C ARG A 292 -4.95 -13.68 -14.14
N GLY A 293 -4.57 -14.23 -15.29
CA GLY A 293 -3.58 -15.32 -15.43
C GLY A 293 -4.02 -16.66 -14.86
N CYS A 294 -5.28 -16.76 -14.44
CA CYS A 294 -5.97 -17.97 -14.03
C CYS A 294 -7.43 -17.87 -14.48
N SER A 295 -8.19 -18.96 -14.37
CA SER A 295 -9.61 -18.97 -14.75
C SER A 295 -9.90 -18.56 -16.21
N TYR A 296 -11.11 -18.07 -16.47
CA TYR A 296 -11.70 -17.87 -17.79
C TYR A 296 -12.41 -16.52 -17.92
N PHE A 297 -12.36 -15.98 -19.14
CA PHE A 297 -13.37 -15.08 -19.61
C PHE A 297 -14.60 -15.88 -20.05
N PHE A 298 -15.80 -15.49 -19.62
CA PHE A 298 -17.05 -16.09 -20.08
C PHE A 298 -17.80 -15.14 -21.04
N SER A 299 -18.42 -15.71 -22.07
CA SER A 299 -19.14 -14.95 -23.10
C SER A 299 -20.62 -14.73 -22.77
N TYR A 300 -21.26 -13.83 -23.50
CA TYR A 300 -22.71 -13.60 -23.47
C TYR A 300 -23.49 -14.87 -23.78
N HIS A 301 -22.96 -15.71 -24.67
CA HIS A 301 -23.57 -17.00 -25.00
C HIS A 301 -23.52 -17.98 -23.82
N ALA A 302 -22.39 -18.05 -23.11
CA ALA A 302 -22.27 -18.85 -21.89
C ALA A 302 -23.25 -18.38 -20.81
N ALA A 303 -23.33 -17.06 -20.58
CA ALA A 303 -24.27 -16.48 -19.62
C ALA A 303 -25.73 -16.81 -19.97
N CYS A 304 -26.16 -16.60 -21.21
CA CYS A 304 -27.52 -16.93 -21.63
C CYS A 304 -27.85 -18.41 -21.46
N ALA A 305 -26.94 -19.31 -21.89
CA ALA A 305 -27.14 -20.75 -21.76
C ALA A 305 -27.29 -21.19 -20.30
N PHE A 306 -26.46 -20.63 -19.40
CA PHE A 306 -26.55 -20.91 -17.97
C PHE A 306 -27.87 -20.41 -17.36
N LEU A 307 -28.26 -19.17 -17.67
CA LEU A 307 -29.49 -18.56 -17.16
C LEU A 307 -30.74 -19.32 -17.60
N GLU A 308 -30.83 -19.69 -18.88
CA GLU A 308 -31.95 -20.47 -19.43
C GLU A 308 -32.03 -21.84 -18.76
N LYS A 309 -30.89 -22.54 -18.63
CA LYS A 309 -30.83 -23.87 -18.02
C LYS A 309 -31.26 -23.88 -16.54
N ASN A 310 -30.93 -22.82 -15.81
CA ASN A 310 -31.21 -22.71 -14.38
C ASN A 310 -32.45 -21.90 -14.05
N ASN A 311 -33.21 -21.46 -15.06
CA ASN A 311 -34.39 -20.62 -14.90
C ASN A 311 -34.12 -19.35 -14.06
N LEU A 312 -33.00 -18.67 -14.36
CA LEU A 312 -32.57 -17.43 -13.72
C LEU A 312 -32.70 -16.25 -14.68
N LEU A 313 -32.81 -15.05 -14.11
CA LEU A 313 -32.98 -13.81 -14.83
C LEU A 313 -31.65 -13.11 -15.17
N SER A 314 -30.69 -13.11 -14.25
CA SER A 314 -29.37 -12.48 -14.42
C SER A 314 -28.35 -13.06 -13.45
N VAL A 315 -27.07 -12.92 -13.79
CA VAL A 315 -25.95 -13.02 -12.86
C VAL A 315 -25.65 -11.63 -12.29
N ILE A 316 -25.43 -11.53 -10.98
CA ILE A 316 -24.97 -10.31 -10.29
C ILE A 316 -23.60 -10.61 -9.71
N ARG A 317 -22.61 -9.78 -10.04
CA ARG A 317 -21.22 -10.03 -9.69
C ARG A 317 -20.44 -8.76 -9.32
N ALA A 318 -19.20 -8.90 -8.86
CA ALA A 318 -18.35 -7.79 -8.40
C ALA A 318 -16.95 -7.78 -9.08
N HIS A 319 -15.83 -7.75 -8.35
CA HIS A 319 -14.43 -8.05 -8.75
C HIS A 319 -13.76 -7.15 -9.82
N GLU A 320 -14.52 -6.47 -10.67
CA GLU A 320 -13.99 -5.55 -11.67
C GLU A 320 -14.41 -4.12 -11.33
N ALA A 321 -13.42 -3.27 -11.05
CA ALA A 321 -13.65 -1.84 -10.85
C ALA A 321 -14.43 -1.21 -12.02
N GLN A 322 -15.41 -0.37 -11.70
CA GLN A 322 -16.24 0.33 -12.68
C GLN A 322 -16.23 1.83 -12.39
N ASP A 323 -16.03 2.67 -13.41
CA ASP A 323 -16.03 4.13 -13.26
C ASP A 323 -17.32 4.66 -12.63
N ALA A 324 -18.48 4.10 -13.02
CA ALA A 324 -19.78 4.43 -12.44
C ALA A 324 -20.11 3.65 -11.15
N GLY A 325 -19.24 2.74 -10.70
CA GLY A 325 -19.51 1.79 -9.61
C GLY A 325 -20.43 0.63 -10.00
N TYR A 326 -20.88 0.57 -11.25
CA TYR A 326 -21.64 -0.57 -11.78
C TYR A 326 -21.53 -0.67 -13.31
N ARG A 327 -21.85 -1.85 -13.85
CA ARG A 327 -22.02 -2.07 -15.28
C ARG A 327 -23.17 -3.03 -15.55
N MET A 328 -24.07 -2.62 -16.45
CA MET A 328 -25.18 -3.45 -16.94
C MET A 328 -24.78 -4.01 -18.31
N TYR A 329 -24.67 -5.33 -18.43
CA TYR A 329 -24.25 -5.97 -19.68
C TYR A 329 -25.44 -6.18 -20.63
N ARG A 330 -25.17 -6.76 -21.80
CA ARG A 330 -26.16 -7.02 -22.84
C ARG A 330 -27.39 -7.74 -22.27
N LYS A 331 -28.57 -7.30 -22.68
CA LYS A 331 -29.84 -7.90 -22.28
C LYS A 331 -30.05 -9.27 -22.93
N THR A 332 -30.59 -10.22 -22.18
CA THR A 332 -31.05 -11.49 -22.76
C THR A 332 -32.16 -11.23 -23.76
N ARG A 333 -32.27 -12.09 -24.78
CA ARG A 333 -33.34 -11.97 -25.79
C ARG A 333 -34.70 -12.39 -25.26
N THR A 334 -34.71 -13.33 -24.31
CA THR A 334 -35.92 -13.95 -23.75
C THR A 334 -36.63 -13.05 -22.76
N THR A 335 -35.90 -12.42 -21.84
CA THR A 335 -36.50 -11.60 -20.77
C THR A 335 -36.34 -10.10 -21.00
N GLY A 336 -35.42 -9.67 -21.88
CA GLY A 336 -35.10 -8.26 -22.08
C GLY A 336 -34.38 -7.62 -20.88
N PHE A 337 -33.93 -8.43 -19.92
CA PHE A 337 -33.21 -8.01 -18.73
C PHE A 337 -31.69 -8.19 -18.93
N PRO A 338 -30.82 -7.33 -18.35
CA PRO A 338 -29.36 -7.53 -18.41
C PRO A 338 -28.98 -8.97 -18.03
N SER A 339 -28.15 -9.65 -18.83
CA SER A 339 -27.76 -11.03 -18.51
C SER A 339 -26.76 -11.11 -17.35
N VAL A 340 -25.93 -10.07 -17.23
CA VAL A 340 -24.89 -9.94 -16.19
C VAL A 340 -24.91 -8.50 -15.71
N MET A 341 -24.61 -8.29 -14.43
CA MET A 341 -24.45 -6.98 -13.82
C MET A 341 -23.23 -7.02 -12.92
N THR A 342 -22.32 -6.07 -13.07
CA THR A 342 -21.19 -5.85 -12.16
C THR A 342 -21.53 -4.71 -11.21
N ILE A 343 -21.34 -4.92 -9.90
CA ILE A 343 -21.49 -3.92 -8.84
C ILE A 343 -20.13 -3.77 -8.15
N PHE A 344 -19.66 -2.54 -7.98
CA PHE A 344 -18.39 -2.22 -7.34
C PHE A 344 -18.61 -1.15 -6.28
N SER A 345 -18.23 -1.43 -5.04
CA SER A 345 -18.63 -0.63 -3.89
C SER A 345 -17.48 0.14 -3.21
N ALA A 346 -16.30 0.19 -3.84
CA ALA A 346 -15.14 0.97 -3.40
C ALA A 346 -14.96 2.25 -4.27
N PRO A 347 -15.37 3.44 -3.79
CA PRO A 347 -15.25 4.68 -4.56
C PRO A 347 -13.81 5.22 -4.50
N ASN A 348 -13.37 5.96 -5.52
CA ASN A 348 -12.00 6.46 -5.64
C ASN A 348 -10.97 5.38 -5.29
N TYR A 349 -11.14 4.19 -5.88
CA TYR A 349 -10.34 3.01 -5.56
C TYR A 349 -8.84 3.32 -5.66
N LEU A 350 -8.07 2.82 -4.69
CA LEU A 350 -6.63 3.10 -4.50
C LEU A 350 -6.25 4.58 -4.41
N ASP A 351 -7.20 5.46 -4.05
CA ASP A 351 -7.05 6.91 -4.02
C ASP A 351 -6.73 7.59 -5.37
N VAL A 352 -6.77 6.84 -6.47
CA VAL A 352 -6.34 7.31 -7.80
C VAL A 352 -7.35 7.07 -8.92
N TYR A 353 -8.23 6.07 -8.80
CA TYR A 353 -9.17 5.74 -9.88
C TYR A 353 -10.24 6.82 -10.10
N ASN A 354 -10.58 7.58 -9.06
CA ASN A 354 -11.62 8.61 -9.07
C ASN A 354 -13.01 8.10 -9.52
N ASN A 355 -13.24 6.79 -9.47
CA ASN A 355 -14.51 6.17 -9.78
C ASN A 355 -15.57 6.45 -8.70
N LYS A 356 -16.84 6.31 -9.08
CA LYS A 356 -17.94 6.16 -8.12
C LYS A 356 -18.01 4.73 -7.62
N ALA A 357 -18.64 4.56 -6.47
CA ALA A 357 -19.14 3.27 -6.02
C ALA A 357 -20.66 3.19 -6.21
N ALA A 358 -21.19 1.97 -6.20
CA ALA A 358 -22.63 1.75 -6.16
C ALA A 358 -23.03 0.55 -5.30
N VAL A 359 -24.29 0.58 -4.86
CA VAL A 359 -25.01 -0.59 -4.34
C VAL A 359 -26.29 -0.80 -5.15
N LEU A 360 -26.73 -2.06 -5.24
CA LEU A 360 -27.97 -2.44 -5.91
C LEU A 360 -29.05 -2.68 -4.87
N LYS A 361 -30.08 -1.84 -4.85
CA LYS A 361 -31.28 -2.05 -4.02
C LYS A 361 -32.38 -2.71 -4.85
N TYR A 362 -32.80 -3.89 -4.45
CA TYR A 362 -33.89 -4.61 -5.08
C TYR A 362 -35.10 -4.68 -4.14
N GLU A 363 -36.16 -3.95 -4.49
CA GLU A 363 -37.39 -3.87 -3.70
C GLU A 363 -38.59 -3.65 -4.63
N ASN A 364 -39.76 -4.21 -4.30
CA ASN A 364 -41.00 -4.04 -5.09
C ASN A 364 -40.84 -4.40 -6.59
N ASN A 365 -40.04 -5.42 -6.90
CA ASN A 365 -39.66 -5.82 -8.28
C ASN A 365 -38.92 -4.72 -9.08
N VAL A 366 -38.40 -3.70 -8.41
CA VAL A 366 -37.61 -2.62 -9.00
C VAL A 366 -36.16 -2.75 -8.54
N MET A 367 -35.25 -2.68 -9.49
CA MET A 367 -33.81 -2.62 -9.24
C MET A 367 -33.34 -1.18 -9.33
N ASN A 368 -32.82 -0.66 -8.23
CA ASN A 368 -32.36 0.72 -8.11
C ASN A 368 -30.86 0.72 -7.77
N ILE A 369 -30.06 1.32 -8.64
CA ILE A 369 -28.63 1.50 -8.40
C ILE A 369 -28.41 2.82 -7.67
N ARG A 370 -27.87 2.75 -6.46
CA ARG A 370 -27.53 3.92 -5.65
C ARG A 370 -26.03 4.13 -5.69
N GLN A 371 -25.60 5.19 -6.37
CA GLN A 371 -24.19 5.57 -6.47
C GLN A 371 -23.78 6.47 -5.31
N PHE A 372 -22.51 6.42 -4.92
CA PHE A 372 -21.89 7.32 -3.94
C PHE A 372 -20.42 7.59 -4.27
N ASN A 373 -19.90 8.69 -3.71
CA ASN A 373 -18.50 9.10 -3.87
C ASN A 373 -17.68 8.72 -2.62
N CYS A 374 -16.36 8.86 -2.72
CA CYS A 374 -15.46 8.58 -1.61
C CYS A 374 -15.62 9.56 -0.45
N THR A 375 -15.21 9.07 0.72
CA THR A 375 -15.17 9.78 1.99
C THR A 375 -13.70 9.94 2.41
N PRO A 376 -13.31 11.10 2.95
CA PRO A 376 -11.96 11.26 3.49
C PRO A 376 -11.65 10.20 4.54
N HIS A 377 -10.43 9.66 4.51
CA HIS A 377 -9.91 8.73 5.50
C HIS A 377 -8.53 9.18 6.00
N PRO A 378 -8.09 8.71 7.18
CA PRO A 378 -6.73 8.95 7.66
C PRO A 378 -5.68 8.41 6.71
N TYR A 379 -4.55 9.12 6.67
CA TYR A 379 -3.42 8.75 5.85
C TYR A 379 -2.55 7.73 6.58
N TRP A 380 -2.13 6.69 5.86
CA TRP A 380 -1.10 5.76 6.28
C TRP A 380 0.06 5.80 5.28
N LEU A 381 1.28 5.77 5.81
CA LEU A 381 2.44 5.47 4.97
C LEU A 381 2.30 4.05 4.42
N PRO A 382 2.80 3.80 3.21
CA PRO A 382 2.69 2.49 2.60
C PRO A 382 3.26 1.38 3.46
N ASN A 383 2.58 0.23 3.44
CA ASN A 383 2.94 -0.95 4.21
C ASN A 383 3.02 -0.70 5.73
N PHE A 384 2.23 0.27 6.24
CA PHE A 384 2.16 0.64 7.66
C PHE A 384 3.52 1.05 8.26
N MET A 385 4.42 1.58 7.43
CA MET A 385 5.75 2.02 7.86
C MET A 385 5.63 3.21 8.82
N ASP A 386 6.43 3.19 9.90
CA ASP A 386 6.51 4.32 10.81
C ASP A 386 7.41 5.44 10.23
N VAL A 387 7.21 6.66 10.72
CA VAL A 387 7.89 7.86 10.22
C VAL A 387 9.40 7.78 10.43
N PHE A 388 9.91 7.07 11.44
CA PHE A 388 11.36 6.91 11.62
C PHE A 388 11.93 6.00 10.55
N THR A 389 11.34 4.82 10.35
CA THR A 389 11.77 3.90 9.29
C THR A 389 11.75 4.57 7.91
N TRP A 390 10.72 5.36 7.63
CA TRP A 390 10.60 6.10 6.38
C TRP A 390 11.65 7.22 6.23
N SER A 391 11.85 8.03 7.28
CA SER A 391 12.68 9.24 7.19
C SER A 391 14.17 9.01 7.42
N LEU A 392 14.55 7.96 8.15
CA LEU A 392 15.94 7.73 8.56
C LEU A 392 16.91 7.58 7.39
N PRO A 393 16.59 6.87 6.27
CA PRO A 393 17.46 6.84 5.11
C PRO A 393 17.71 8.23 4.52
N PHE A 394 16.68 9.07 4.45
CA PHE A 394 16.80 10.45 3.96
C PHE A 394 17.67 11.31 4.88
N VAL A 395 17.47 11.22 6.20
CA VAL A 395 18.29 11.93 7.18
C VAL A 395 19.76 11.50 7.08
N GLY A 396 20.01 10.20 6.97
CA GLY A 396 21.35 9.64 6.80
C GLY A 396 22.04 10.15 5.53
N GLU A 397 21.34 10.16 4.39
CA GLU A 397 21.83 10.70 3.13
C GLU A 397 22.18 12.19 3.27
N LYS A 398 21.28 13.02 3.80
CA LYS A 398 21.49 14.49 3.87
C LYS A 398 22.58 14.90 4.84
N ILE A 399 22.70 14.22 5.99
CA ILE A 399 23.83 14.44 6.89
C ILE A 399 25.14 14.08 6.18
N THR A 400 25.14 12.98 5.43
CA THR A 400 26.33 12.54 4.70
C THR A 400 26.71 13.51 3.59
N ASP A 401 25.75 13.98 2.80
CA ASP A 401 25.94 15.03 1.78
C ASP A 401 26.51 16.30 2.38
N MET A 402 25.96 16.74 3.53
CA MET A 402 26.45 17.91 4.26
C MET A 402 27.90 17.74 4.72
N LEU A 403 28.24 16.58 5.28
CA LEU A 403 29.60 16.27 5.72
C LEU A 403 30.59 16.25 4.53
N ILE A 404 30.19 15.68 3.40
CA ILE A 404 31.00 15.68 2.17
C ILE A 404 31.21 17.11 1.67
N ALA A 405 30.17 17.94 1.69
CA ALA A 405 30.26 19.33 1.30
C ALA A 405 31.22 20.12 2.22
N ILE A 406 31.11 19.95 3.54
CA ILE A 406 32.02 20.57 4.53
C ILE A 406 33.46 20.10 4.32
N LEU A 407 33.69 18.80 4.12
CA LEU A 407 35.05 18.28 3.87
C LEU A 407 35.63 18.77 2.54
N SER A 408 34.78 19.11 1.57
CA SER A 408 35.21 19.64 0.29
C SER A 408 35.67 21.10 0.33
N THR A 409 35.41 21.83 1.42
CA THR A 409 35.87 23.22 1.57
C THR A 409 37.31 23.33 2.09
N CYS A 410 37.86 22.29 2.73
CA CYS A 410 39.24 22.32 3.23
C CYS A 410 40.25 22.35 2.08
N SER A 411 41.16 23.33 2.10
CA SER A 411 42.25 23.42 1.12
C SER A 411 43.41 22.47 1.48
N GLU A 412 44.24 22.10 0.49
CA GLU A 412 45.45 21.29 0.68
C GLU A 412 46.47 21.95 1.63
N GLU A 413 46.36 23.26 1.81
CA GLU A 413 47.26 24.13 2.58
C GLU A 413 46.84 24.15 4.08
N GLU A 414 45.54 24.25 4.38
CA GLU A 414 45.01 24.23 5.76
C GLU A 414 45.22 22.89 6.48
N LEU A 415 45.21 21.77 5.75
CA LEU A 415 45.50 20.43 6.30
C LEU A 415 46.99 20.23 6.61
N LYS A 416 47.86 21.06 6.04
CA LYS A 416 49.31 21.03 6.28
C LYS A 416 49.72 21.97 7.42
N GLU A 417 48.95 23.03 7.69
CA GLU A 417 49.31 24.07 8.67
C GLU A 417 48.90 23.78 10.13
N GLU A 418 47.91 22.92 10.43
CA GLU A 418 47.58 22.50 11.81
C GLU A 418 48.52 21.42 12.39
N THR A 419 49.83 21.55 12.18
CA THR A 419 50.82 20.83 12.99
C THR A 419 51.70 21.88 13.66
N PRO A 420 51.63 22.08 15.01
CA PRO A 420 52.51 23.02 15.66
C PRO A 420 53.96 22.56 15.42
N SER A 421 54.68 23.35 14.61
CA SER A 421 56.09 23.17 14.33
C SER A 421 56.88 23.43 15.61
N SER A 422 57.22 22.37 16.35
CA SER A 422 58.36 22.41 17.25
C SER A 422 59.61 22.04 16.46
N GLN A 423 60.32 23.06 16.01
CA GLN A 423 61.59 22.99 15.30
C GLN A 423 62.68 22.25 16.11
N SER A 424 63.47 21.41 15.47
CA SER A 424 64.95 21.50 15.52
C SER A 424 65.60 20.65 14.41
N PRO A 425 66.71 21.11 13.78
CA PRO A 425 67.32 20.44 12.62
C PRO A 425 68.40 19.44 13.05
N GLY A 426 68.39 18.23 12.49
CA GLY A 426 69.45 17.22 12.65
C GLY A 426 69.56 16.32 11.40
N PRO A 427 70.76 15.84 11.04
CA PRO A 427 71.07 15.44 9.67
C PRO A 427 70.61 14.02 9.29
N SER A 428 70.39 13.88 7.98
CA SER A 428 70.02 12.70 7.19
C SER A 428 70.53 11.33 7.67
N SER A 429 69.65 10.31 7.67
CA SER A 429 69.96 8.89 7.43
C SER A 429 68.70 8.07 7.09
N PRO A 430 68.81 6.91 6.40
CA PRO A 430 67.74 6.36 5.55
C PRO A 430 66.90 5.24 6.19
N SER A 431 65.66 5.12 5.70
CA SER A 431 64.76 3.95 5.66
C SER A 431 64.59 3.09 6.93
N THR A 432 63.39 3.12 7.52
CA THR A 432 62.82 1.94 8.20
C THR A 432 61.29 1.93 8.11
N ALA A 433 60.76 0.78 7.75
CA ALA A 433 59.35 0.44 7.55
C ALA A 433 58.51 0.43 8.86
N GLY A 434 58.90 1.18 9.89
CA GLY A 434 58.27 1.20 11.22
C GLY A 434 57.38 2.42 11.51
N ALA A 435 57.29 3.40 10.60
CA ALA A 435 56.48 4.62 10.79
C ALA A 435 54.97 4.43 10.50
N LEU A 436 54.57 3.24 10.06
CA LEU A 436 53.21 2.94 9.59
C LEU A 436 52.18 2.66 10.70
N GLU A 437 52.61 2.54 11.97
CA GLU A 437 51.74 2.13 13.10
C GLU A 437 51.72 3.12 14.29
N ASP A 438 52.40 4.27 14.21
CA ASP A 438 52.32 5.30 15.27
C ASP A 438 51.02 6.14 15.13
N PRO A 439 50.07 6.08 16.09
CA PRO A 439 48.80 6.81 16.03
C PRO A 439 48.94 8.33 15.91
N ASN A 440 50.08 8.88 16.31
CA ASN A 440 50.36 10.30 16.25
C ASN A 440 51.09 10.74 14.97
N SER A 441 51.52 9.80 14.13
CA SER A 441 52.20 10.11 12.88
C SER A 441 51.27 10.81 11.88
N ILE A 442 51.83 11.77 11.14
CA ILE A 442 51.10 12.54 10.11
C ILE A 442 50.54 11.59 9.04
N GLU A 443 51.27 10.52 8.71
CA GLU A 443 50.89 9.53 7.71
C GLU A 443 49.74 8.64 8.20
N PHE A 444 49.72 8.29 9.49
CA PHE A 444 48.60 7.59 10.12
C PHE A 444 47.33 8.45 10.16
N LYS A 445 47.44 9.72 10.56
CA LYS A 445 46.31 10.66 10.57
C LYS A 445 45.74 10.91 9.17
N ARG A 446 46.60 11.06 8.15
CA ARG A 446 46.19 11.16 6.73
C ARG A 446 45.45 9.91 6.27
N ARG A 447 45.97 8.72 6.57
CA ARG A 447 45.32 7.45 6.23
C ARG A 447 43.99 7.27 6.96
N ALA A 448 43.89 7.72 8.21
CA ALA A 448 42.64 7.71 8.98
C ALA A 448 41.59 8.65 8.39
N ILE A 449 41.96 9.88 7.99
CA ILE A 449 41.06 10.83 7.32
C ILE A 449 40.60 10.27 5.97
N LYS A 450 41.53 9.73 5.18
CA LYS A 450 41.23 9.03 3.91
C LYS A 450 40.20 7.92 4.09
N ASN A 451 40.41 7.06 5.07
CA ASN A 451 39.51 5.94 5.37
C ASN A 451 38.14 6.44 5.86
N LYS A 452 38.10 7.52 6.65
CA LYS A 452 36.85 8.15 7.10
C LYS A 452 36.06 8.73 5.93
N ILE A 453 36.70 9.42 4.99
CA ILE A 453 36.03 9.97 3.79
C ILE A 453 35.46 8.85 2.93
N LEU A 454 36.24 7.80 2.68
CA LEU A 454 35.77 6.64 1.90
C LEU A 454 34.64 5.90 2.63
N ALA A 455 34.70 5.80 3.96
CA ALA A 455 33.62 5.22 4.77
C ALA A 455 32.34 6.08 4.71
N ILE A 456 32.46 7.40 4.78
CA ILE A 456 31.35 8.36 4.63
C ILE A 456 30.72 8.22 3.24
N GLY A 457 31.53 8.14 2.17
CA GLY A 457 31.02 7.91 0.81
C GLY A 457 30.29 6.58 0.63
N ARG A 458 30.83 5.50 1.21
CA ARG A 458 30.17 4.19 1.21
C ARG A 458 28.84 4.23 1.97
N MET A 459 28.81 4.86 3.15
CA MET A 459 27.56 5.04 3.91
C MET A 459 26.55 5.87 3.13
N SER A 460 26.97 6.93 2.43
CA SER A 460 26.10 7.72 1.55
C SER A 460 25.37 6.85 0.53
N ARG A 461 26.10 5.94 -0.14
CA ARG A 461 25.53 5.06 -1.16
C ARG A 461 24.62 4.00 -0.57
N VAL A 462 24.95 3.47 0.61
CA VAL A 462 24.07 2.55 1.34
C VAL A 462 22.78 3.25 1.75
N PHE A 463 22.84 4.46 2.29
CA PHE A 463 21.63 5.23 2.62
C PHE A 463 20.83 5.62 1.37
N GLN A 464 21.49 5.88 0.24
CA GLN A 464 20.82 6.09 -1.03
C GLN A 464 20.05 4.84 -1.48
N VAL A 465 20.65 3.64 -1.40
CA VAL A 465 19.94 2.38 -1.71
C VAL A 465 18.79 2.14 -0.74
N LEU A 466 19.01 2.31 0.56
CA LEU A 466 17.96 2.15 1.57
C LEU A 466 16.84 3.18 1.38
N ARG A 467 17.16 4.39 0.93
CA ARG A 467 16.18 5.41 0.56
C ARG A 467 15.43 4.97 -0.69
N GLU A 468 16.11 4.54 -1.75
CA GLU A 468 15.47 4.03 -2.96
C GLU A 468 14.60 2.79 -2.67
N GLU A 469 14.98 1.94 -1.71
CA GLU A 469 14.14 0.82 -1.24
C GLU A 469 12.94 1.32 -0.43
N SER A 470 13.15 2.22 0.53
CA SER A 470 12.05 2.82 1.31
C SER A 470 11.09 3.59 0.40
N GLU A 471 11.61 4.28 -0.60
CA GLU A 471 10.87 4.94 -1.67
C GLU A 471 10.19 3.92 -2.56
N ARG A 472 10.79 2.79 -2.97
CA ARG A 472 10.07 1.71 -3.67
C ARG A 472 8.98 1.05 -2.84
N VAL A 473 9.12 1.03 -1.52
CA VAL A 473 8.10 0.57 -0.56
C VAL A 473 7.01 1.64 -0.40
N THR A 474 7.37 2.92 -0.52
CA THR A 474 6.49 4.11 -0.42
C THR A 474 5.85 4.49 -1.77
N GLU A 475 6.43 4.08 -2.88
CA GLU A 475 6.05 4.36 -4.26
C GLU A 475 5.43 3.10 -4.81
N LEU A 476 4.12 3.16 -5.08
CA LEU A 476 3.60 3.28 -6.45
C LEU A 476 4.27 2.41 -7.55
N LYS A 477 4.92 1.28 -7.22
CA LYS A 477 5.17 0.21 -8.18
C LYS A 477 3.85 -0.37 -8.68
N THR A 478 2.81 -0.31 -7.85
CA THR A 478 1.41 -0.59 -8.21
C THR A 478 0.77 0.47 -9.11
N VAL A 479 1.36 1.67 -9.26
CA VAL A 479 0.68 2.84 -9.88
C VAL A 479 1.53 3.56 -10.93
N SER A 480 2.80 3.19 -11.22
CA SER A 480 3.57 3.83 -12.33
C SER A 480 4.46 2.93 -13.21
N GLY A 481 4.18 1.62 -13.34
CA GLY A 481 4.79 0.82 -14.42
C GLY A 481 6.32 0.86 -14.51
N GLY A 482 7.00 1.03 -13.36
CA GLY A 482 8.44 0.92 -13.24
C GLY A 482 9.29 2.12 -13.65
N ARG A 483 8.74 3.29 -14.03
CA ARG A 483 9.54 4.51 -14.23
C ARG A 483 8.75 5.80 -13.96
N LEU A 484 9.08 6.48 -12.86
CA LEU A 484 8.75 7.90 -12.64
C LEU A 484 9.91 8.79 -13.11
N PRO A 485 9.66 9.92 -13.79
CA PRO A 485 10.69 10.92 -14.08
C PRO A 485 11.30 11.45 -12.77
N ALA A 486 12.63 11.50 -12.72
CA ALA A 486 13.36 12.10 -11.60
C ALA A 486 12.87 13.53 -11.37
N GLY A 487 12.24 13.79 -10.22
CA GLY A 487 11.63 15.08 -9.87
C GLY A 487 10.15 15.01 -9.47
N THR A 488 9.46 13.90 -9.77
CA THR A 488 8.03 13.75 -9.44
C THR A 488 7.79 13.56 -7.93
N LEU A 489 8.73 12.95 -7.22
CA LEU A 489 8.72 12.82 -5.75
C LEU A 489 8.93 14.14 -5.03
N MET A 490 9.70 15.05 -5.64
CA MET A 490 9.91 16.40 -5.11
C MET A 490 8.61 17.23 -5.15
N LEU A 491 7.63 16.84 -5.97
CA LEU A 491 6.31 17.48 -6.08
C LEU A 491 5.26 16.83 -5.15
N GLY A 492 5.63 15.81 -4.36
CA GLY A 492 4.72 15.11 -3.46
C GLY A 492 3.51 14.46 -4.17
N ALA A 493 2.42 14.26 -3.42
CA ALA A 493 1.19 13.65 -3.92
C ALA A 493 0.56 14.40 -5.12
N GLU A 494 0.83 15.69 -5.29
CA GLU A 494 0.33 16.48 -6.43
C GLU A 494 1.01 16.12 -7.76
N GLY A 495 2.29 15.74 -7.75
CA GLY A 495 3.01 15.31 -8.96
C GLY A 495 2.44 14.03 -9.56
N ILE A 496 1.98 13.10 -8.71
CA ILE A 496 1.38 11.82 -9.10
C ILE A 496 -0.07 12.01 -9.58
N LYS A 497 -0.85 12.86 -8.90
CA LYS A 497 -2.22 13.23 -9.32
C LYS A 497 -2.26 13.86 -10.72
N ASN A 498 -1.20 14.55 -11.13
CA ASN A 498 -1.10 15.12 -12.48
C ASN A 498 -0.74 14.08 -13.55
N ALA A 499 -0.17 12.93 -13.18
CA ALA A 499 0.23 11.86 -14.10
C ALA A 499 -0.91 10.85 -14.38
N ILE A 500 -1.81 10.65 -13.42
CA ILE A 500 -2.98 9.76 -13.54
C ILE A 500 -4.23 10.62 -13.49
N SER A 501 -4.73 10.96 -14.67
CA SER A 501 -5.85 11.91 -14.80
C SER A 501 -7.20 11.23 -15.06
N SER A 502 -7.21 9.93 -15.37
CA SER A 502 -8.41 9.21 -15.76
C SER A 502 -8.49 7.80 -15.16
N PHE A 503 -9.72 7.29 -15.05
CA PHE A 503 -10.02 5.92 -14.62
C PHE A 503 -9.24 4.87 -15.44
N GLU A 504 -9.17 5.04 -16.77
CA GLU A 504 -8.47 4.11 -17.66
C GLU A 504 -6.95 4.14 -17.47
N ASP A 505 -6.37 5.30 -17.10
CA ASP A 505 -4.94 5.38 -16.79
C ASP A 505 -4.65 4.63 -15.48
N ALA A 506 -5.46 4.86 -14.44
CA ALA A 506 -5.34 4.16 -13.16
C ALA A 506 -5.46 2.64 -13.34
N ARG A 507 -6.49 2.20 -14.08
CA ARG A 507 -6.73 0.79 -14.40
C ARG A 507 -5.56 0.13 -15.14
N LYS A 508 -4.97 0.82 -16.11
CA LYS A 508 -3.82 0.28 -16.86
C LYS A 508 -2.62 0.04 -15.97
N VAL A 509 -2.35 0.94 -15.03
CA VAL A 509 -1.19 0.76 -14.18
C VAL A 509 -1.41 -0.30 -13.11
N ASP A 510 -2.64 -0.41 -12.65
CA ASP A 510 -3.03 -1.39 -11.65
C ASP A 510 -3.21 -2.81 -12.19
N LEU A 511 -3.25 -2.99 -13.52
CA LEU A 511 -3.52 -4.26 -14.19
C LEU A 511 -2.64 -5.44 -13.70
N GLN A 512 -1.40 -5.18 -13.28
CA GLN A 512 -0.52 -6.22 -12.74
C GLN A 512 -1.00 -6.77 -11.39
N ASN A 513 -1.64 -5.93 -10.57
CA ASN A 513 -2.18 -6.33 -9.27
C ASN A 513 -3.54 -7.03 -9.39
N GLU A 514 -4.17 -6.93 -10.56
CA GLU A 514 -5.39 -7.64 -10.88
C GLU A 514 -5.12 -9.10 -11.29
N HIS A 515 -3.86 -9.47 -11.50
CA HIS A 515 -3.40 -10.82 -11.81
C HIS A 515 -3.22 -11.66 -10.53
N LEU A 516 -3.47 -12.97 -10.60
CA LEU A 516 -3.10 -13.92 -9.55
C LEU A 516 -1.59 -13.78 -9.25
N PRO A 517 -1.18 -13.45 -8.02
CA PRO A 517 0.22 -13.21 -7.74
C PRO A 517 1.06 -14.48 -7.85
N PRO A 518 2.38 -14.35 -8.08
CA PRO A 518 3.32 -15.47 -7.99
C PRO A 518 3.34 -16.05 -6.57
N THR A 519 3.91 -17.24 -6.42
CA THR A 519 4.02 -17.90 -5.11
C THR A 519 4.94 -17.13 -4.17
N HIS A 520 4.72 -17.28 -2.84
CA HIS A 520 5.55 -16.64 -1.81
C HIS A 520 7.05 -16.93 -2.01
N GLU A 521 7.40 -18.17 -2.36
CA GLU A 521 8.79 -18.59 -2.59
C GLU A 521 9.42 -17.85 -3.78
N GLU A 522 8.66 -17.65 -4.87
CA GLU A 522 9.11 -16.89 -6.04
C GLU A 522 9.31 -15.40 -5.71
N VAL A 523 8.40 -14.82 -4.93
CA VAL A 523 8.49 -13.42 -4.48
C VAL A 523 9.72 -13.20 -3.61
N VAL A 524 9.91 -14.03 -2.57
CA VAL A 524 11.05 -13.91 -1.65
C VAL A 524 12.36 -14.05 -2.41
N LYS A 525 12.47 -15.07 -3.27
CA LYS A 525 13.66 -15.29 -4.09
C LYS A 525 13.97 -14.08 -4.97
N HIS A 526 12.97 -13.54 -5.67
CA HIS A 526 13.15 -12.38 -6.54
C HIS A 526 13.56 -11.12 -5.75
N GLN A 527 12.96 -10.88 -4.58
CA GLN A 527 13.28 -9.75 -3.72
C GLN A 527 14.71 -9.84 -3.15
N GLU A 528 15.13 -11.02 -2.71
CA GLU A 528 16.50 -11.26 -2.22
C GLU A 528 17.54 -11.07 -3.32
N GLU A 529 17.25 -11.58 -4.53
CA GLU A 529 18.10 -11.40 -5.71
C GLU A 529 18.22 -9.92 -6.11
N GLU A 530 17.11 -9.18 -6.19
CA GLU A 530 17.12 -7.74 -6.51
C GLU A 530 17.90 -6.93 -5.46
N ARG A 531 17.71 -7.24 -4.17
CA ARG A 531 18.39 -6.56 -3.07
C ARG A 531 19.89 -6.82 -3.08
N ALA A 532 20.30 -8.07 -3.30
CA ALA A 532 21.71 -8.43 -3.40
C ALA A 532 22.40 -7.68 -4.56
N ILE A 533 21.74 -7.64 -5.72
CA ILE A 533 22.23 -6.91 -6.90
C ILE A 533 22.34 -5.41 -6.61
N ALA A 534 21.33 -4.80 -5.98
CA ALA A 534 21.33 -3.38 -5.65
C ALA A 534 22.46 -2.99 -4.68
N LEU A 535 22.66 -3.77 -3.63
CA LEU A 535 23.73 -3.56 -2.65
C LEU A 535 25.12 -3.76 -3.28
N GLN A 536 25.29 -4.78 -4.11
CA GLN A 536 26.54 -5.01 -4.83
C GLN A 536 26.85 -3.82 -5.76
N LYS A 537 25.87 -3.37 -6.54
CA LYS A 537 26.01 -2.22 -7.45
C LYS A 537 26.39 -0.95 -6.69
N ALA A 538 25.77 -0.68 -5.55
CA ALA A 538 26.09 0.49 -4.74
C ALA A 538 27.51 0.44 -4.14
N ALA A 539 27.98 -0.75 -3.76
CA ALA A 539 29.36 -0.95 -3.32
C ALA A 539 30.36 -0.69 -4.47
N GLU A 540 30.08 -1.21 -5.67
CA GLU A 540 30.89 -0.99 -6.87
C GLU A 540 30.90 0.49 -7.30
N GLU A 541 29.77 1.18 -7.23
CA GLU A 541 29.67 2.62 -7.52
C GLU A 541 30.42 3.46 -6.50
N ALA A 542 30.34 3.12 -5.20
CA ALA A 542 31.11 3.79 -4.15
C ALA A 542 32.62 3.63 -4.36
N ASP A 543 33.07 2.43 -4.71
CA ASP A 543 34.48 2.14 -4.95
C ASP A 543 35.00 2.73 -6.26
N ASN A 544 34.13 3.11 -7.20
CA ASN A 544 34.50 3.74 -8.47
C ASN A 544 34.21 5.25 -8.54
N ASP A 545 33.73 5.88 -7.46
CA ASP A 545 33.36 7.29 -7.44
C ASP A 545 34.61 8.19 -7.57
N LYS A 546 34.84 8.69 -8.80
CA LYS A 546 36.01 9.52 -9.12
C LYS A 546 36.05 10.81 -8.30
N LYS A 547 34.91 11.40 -7.95
CA LYS A 547 34.87 12.64 -7.15
C LYS A 547 35.26 12.35 -5.72
N LEU A 548 34.75 11.25 -5.16
CA LEU A 548 35.07 10.82 -3.80
C LEU A 548 36.53 10.38 -3.68
N HIS A 549 37.07 9.70 -4.70
CA HIS A 549 38.50 9.38 -4.80
C HIS A 549 39.38 10.60 -5.03
N GLN A 550 38.94 11.59 -5.80
CA GLN A 550 39.67 12.86 -5.96
C GLN A 550 39.69 13.67 -4.67
N LEU A 551 38.56 13.74 -3.95
CA LEU A 551 38.46 14.39 -2.64
C LEU A 551 39.33 13.66 -1.62
N SER A 552 39.24 12.33 -1.57
CA SER A 552 40.10 11.45 -0.77
C SER A 552 41.58 11.69 -1.06
N ARG A 553 41.99 11.72 -2.33
CA ARG A 553 43.37 11.99 -2.73
C ARG A 553 43.81 13.40 -2.32
N ARG A 554 43.01 14.44 -2.60
CA ARG A 554 43.27 15.84 -2.21
C ARG A 554 43.47 16.02 -0.71
N LEU A 555 42.68 15.33 0.11
CA LEU A 555 42.75 15.44 1.57
C LEU A 555 43.85 14.54 2.18
N SER A 556 44.51 13.70 1.37
CA SER A 556 45.59 12.79 1.79
C SER A 556 46.99 13.23 1.36
N THR A 557 47.11 14.16 0.39
CA THR A 557 48.37 14.71 -0.14
C THR A 557 48.79 15.97 0.59
#